data_AF-A0A1L8QVH4-F1
#
_entry.id   AF-A0A1L8QVH4-F1
#
_cell.length_a   1.000
_cell.length_b   1.000
_cell.length_c   1.000
_cell.angle_alpha   90.00
_cell.angle_beta   90.00
_cell.angle_gamma   90.00
#
_symmetry.space_group_name_H-M   'P 1'
#
loop_
_entity.id
_entity.type
_entity.pdbx_description
1 polymer ?
#
loop_
_entity_poly.entity_id
_entity_poly.type
_entity_poly.pdbx_seq_one_letter_code
_entity_poly.pdbx_strand_id
1 'polypeptide(L)'
;MKRHFLPVAMLATMMLVGAVLPVYAAENQENEETITRVVVSEKEVQDISSSFLALATEGEAVQSAKTKIAAKEKAEKEAAEKAAAEKAAKEQAAREAQAAAEKEAAEQAAAEAVAQAATTQPVGQTFIMESTAYSSDPADALGGGTVTATGQNLLTNPMAVAVDPNVIPLGTRLYVEGYGEAIASDTGGAIKGNIVDVHFSTYEQCIQWGRRQVKVTILE
;
A
#
# COMPACT_ATOMS: atom_id res chain seq x y z
N MET A 1 25.28 51.92 -6.05
CA MET A 1 25.56 52.93 -7.10
C MET A 1 26.52 52.33 -8.11
N LYS A 2 26.19 52.45 -9.41
CA LYS A 2 27.09 52.54 -10.59
C LYS A 2 28.04 51.35 -10.83
N ARG A 3 27.83 50.58 -11.93
CA ARG A 3 28.48 50.75 -13.28
C ARG A 3 30.01 50.69 -13.15
N HIS A 4 30.80 49.95 -13.91
CA HIS A 4 30.67 49.28 -15.20
C HIS A 4 32.09 48.77 -15.57
N PHE A 5 32.18 47.91 -16.59
CA PHE A 5 33.30 47.74 -17.53
C PHE A 5 34.61 47.02 -17.14
N LEU A 6 34.80 45.91 -17.89
CA LEU A 6 35.98 45.15 -18.36
C LEU A 6 37.37 45.85 -18.34
N PRO A 7 38.51 45.10 -18.31
CA PRO A 7 39.09 44.47 -19.53
C PRO A 7 39.83 43.12 -19.31
N VAL A 8 39.81 42.18 -20.26
CA VAL A 8 40.87 41.88 -21.26
C VAL A 8 42.31 42.01 -20.74
N ALA A 9 43.05 40.89 -20.66
CA ALA A 9 44.30 40.64 -21.41
C ALA A 9 45.21 39.56 -20.76
N MET A 10 45.70 38.65 -21.63
CA MET A 10 47.10 38.21 -21.76
C MET A 10 47.76 37.13 -20.87
N LEU A 11 48.66 36.39 -21.57
CA LEU A 11 49.83 35.59 -21.14
C LEU A 11 49.55 34.22 -20.48
N ALA A 12 50.35 33.16 -20.65
CA ALA A 12 51.45 32.79 -21.55
C ALA A 12 51.98 31.39 -21.13
N THR A 13 52.77 30.77 -22.00
CA THR A 13 53.89 29.83 -21.73
C THR A 13 53.54 28.42 -21.17
N MET A 14 53.74 27.33 -21.94
CA MET A 14 55.01 26.64 -22.30
C MET A 14 55.45 25.62 -21.26
N MET A 15 55.45 24.32 -21.62
CA MET A 15 56.63 23.46 -21.44
C MET A 15 56.57 22.18 -22.28
N LEU A 16 57.65 22.03 -23.05
CA LEU A 16 58.15 20.92 -23.85
C LEU A 16 58.58 19.73 -22.97
N VAL A 17 58.64 18.50 -23.50
CA VAL A 17 59.77 17.50 -23.49
C VAL A 17 59.18 16.19 -24.09
N GLY A 18 59.74 15.46 -25.06
CA GLY A 18 61.00 15.56 -25.77
C GLY A 18 61.27 14.33 -26.66
N ALA A 19 62.36 14.47 -27.44
CA ALA A 19 63.19 13.50 -28.19
C ALA A 19 62.59 12.72 -29.40
N VAL A 20 62.98 12.92 -30.69
CA VAL A 20 64.33 12.78 -31.37
C VAL A 20 64.67 11.28 -31.52
N LEU A 21 64.87 10.60 -32.67
CA LEU A 21 65.25 10.83 -34.10
C LEU A 21 65.20 9.43 -34.82
N PRO A 22 65.67 9.16 -36.08
CA PRO A 22 66.02 10.01 -37.24
C PRO A 22 65.50 9.51 -38.63
N VAL A 23 65.40 10.48 -39.56
CA VAL A 23 65.97 10.52 -40.94
C VAL A 23 65.72 9.34 -41.90
N TYR A 24 65.02 9.62 -43.00
CA TYR A 24 65.59 9.47 -44.35
C TYR A 24 65.02 10.55 -45.30
N ALA A 25 65.92 11.17 -46.04
CA ALA A 25 65.72 12.36 -46.86
C ALA A 25 65.41 12.03 -48.32
N ALA A 26 64.72 12.98 -48.99
CA ALA A 26 64.58 13.25 -50.44
C ALA A 26 63.10 13.64 -50.70
N GLU A 27 62.69 14.66 -51.43
CA GLU A 27 63.32 15.71 -52.23
C GLU A 27 62.15 16.64 -52.64
N ASN A 28 62.36 17.96 -52.67
CA ASN A 28 61.34 18.95 -53.06
C ASN A 28 61.01 18.86 -54.56
N GLN A 29 59.73 18.87 -54.92
CA GLN A 29 59.27 19.57 -56.11
C GLN A 29 57.84 20.10 -55.92
N GLU A 30 57.69 21.40 -56.15
CA GLU A 30 56.49 22.21 -56.04
C GLU A 30 55.41 21.74 -57.04
N ASN A 31 54.16 21.61 -56.58
CA ASN A 31 53.00 21.58 -57.49
C ASN A 31 51.91 22.48 -56.91
N GLU A 32 51.81 23.70 -57.45
CA GLU A 32 50.71 24.63 -57.20
C GLU A 32 49.41 24.04 -57.77
N GLU A 33 48.65 23.29 -56.95
CA GLU A 33 47.29 22.91 -57.35
C GLU A 33 46.36 24.11 -57.20
N THR A 34 46.01 24.68 -58.35
CA THR A 34 45.00 25.72 -58.51
C THR A 34 43.66 25.20 -57.94
N ILE A 35 43.25 25.70 -56.78
CA ILE A 35 41.98 25.31 -56.15
C ILE A 35 40.84 25.83 -57.03
N THR A 36 40.27 24.95 -57.85
CA THR A 36 39.09 25.25 -58.66
C THR A 36 37.87 25.22 -57.74
N ARG A 37 37.30 26.39 -57.44
CA ARG A 37 36.10 26.48 -56.61
C ARG A 37 34.88 26.05 -57.42
N VAL A 38 34.45 24.80 -57.23
CA VAL A 38 33.19 24.29 -57.77
C VAL A 38 32.04 24.89 -56.96
N VAL A 39 31.21 25.72 -57.58
CA VAL A 39 29.97 26.25 -56.98
C VAL A 39 28.91 25.17 -57.15
N VAL A 40 28.71 24.39 -56.09
CA VAL A 40 27.71 23.31 -56.02
C VAL A 40 26.35 23.92 -55.65
N SER A 41 25.27 23.43 -56.26
CA SER A 41 23.92 23.94 -56.00
C SER A 41 23.44 23.58 -54.58
N GLU A 42 22.57 24.40 -53.97
CA GLU A 42 22.03 24.12 -52.61
C GLU A 42 21.42 22.72 -52.49
N LYS A 43 20.84 22.21 -53.59
CA LYS A 43 20.20 20.90 -53.64
C LYS A 43 21.20 19.75 -53.52
N GLU A 44 22.36 19.85 -54.17
CA GLU A 44 23.43 18.85 -54.09
C GLU A 44 24.13 18.87 -52.72
N VAL A 45 24.26 20.04 -52.09
CA VAL A 45 24.76 20.17 -50.70
C VAL A 45 23.80 19.49 -49.72
N GLN A 46 22.49 19.57 -49.97
CA GLN A 46 21.47 18.96 -49.14
C GLN A 46 21.43 17.42 -49.28
N ASP A 47 21.69 16.90 -50.49
CA ASP A 47 21.80 15.46 -50.76
C ASP A 47 23.10 14.84 -50.19
N ILE A 48 24.21 15.58 -50.17
CA ILE A 48 25.46 15.14 -49.52
C ILE A 48 25.29 15.12 -47.99
N SER A 49 24.56 16.09 -47.44
CA SER A 49 24.26 16.16 -46.01
C SER A 49 23.34 15.02 -45.56
N SER A 50 22.30 14.72 -46.34
CA SER A 50 21.36 13.62 -46.03
C SER A 50 22.00 12.24 -46.19
N SER A 51 22.88 12.06 -47.17
CA SER A 51 23.66 10.81 -47.34
C SER A 51 24.70 10.60 -46.23
N PHE A 52 25.34 11.66 -45.75
CA PHE A 52 26.22 11.58 -44.57
C PHE A 52 25.44 11.28 -43.28
N LEU A 53 24.26 11.88 -43.11
CA LEU A 53 23.37 11.58 -41.98
C LEU A 53 22.86 10.14 -42.02
N ALA A 54 22.54 9.61 -43.21
CA ALA A 54 22.14 8.23 -43.42
C ALA A 54 23.29 7.24 -43.11
N LEU A 55 24.50 7.54 -43.57
CA LEU A 55 25.71 6.75 -43.27
C LEU A 55 26.04 6.73 -41.77
N ALA A 56 25.83 7.85 -41.07
CA ALA A 56 26.02 7.95 -39.62
C ALA A 56 24.97 7.16 -38.81
N THR A 57 23.78 6.94 -39.39
CA THR A 57 22.70 6.14 -38.77
C THR A 57 22.74 4.65 -39.07
N GLU A 58 23.42 4.23 -40.14
CA GLU A 58 23.45 2.84 -40.64
C GLU A 58 24.74 2.06 -40.34
N GLY A 59 25.71 2.64 -39.62
CA GLY A 59 26.89 1.89 -39.17
C GLY A 59 26.52 0.79 -38.16
N GLU A 60 26.96 -0.45 -38.39
CA GLU A 60 26.79 -1.62 -37.50
C GLU A 60 27.14 -1.32 -36.02
N ALA A 61 28.05 -0.38 -35.77
CA ALA A 61 28.42 0.09 -34.44
C ALA A 61 27.28 0.82 -33.69
N VAL A 62 26.44 1.59 -34.39
CA VAL A 62 25.31 2.32 -33.78
C VAL A 62 24.13 1.39 -33.52
N GLN A 63 23.89 0.43 -34.41
CA GLN A 63 22.86 -0.60 -34.24
C GLN A 63 23.19 -1.56 -33.08
N SER A 64 24.46 -1.95 -32.94
CA SER A 64 24.92 -2.76 -31.81
C SER A 64 24.92 -2.01 -30.47
N ALA A 65 25.12 -0.69 -30.48
CA ALA A 65 24.96 0.14 -29.29
C ALA A 65 23.48 0.30 -28.88
N LYS A 66 22.57 0.57 -29.83
CA LYS A 66 21.12 0.66 -29.56
C LYS A 66 20.54 -0.64 -29.01
N THR A 67 20.93 -1.79 -29.57
CA THR A 67 20.47 -3.10 -29.08
C THR A 67 21.01 -3.44 -27.69
N LYS A 68 22.26 -3.06 -27.37
CA LYS A 68 22.82 -3.23 -26.01
C LYS A 68 22.16 -2.32 -24.97
N ILE A 69 21.82 -1.08 -25.33
CA ILE A 69 21.11 -0.15 -24.43
C ILE A 69 19.68 -0.66 -24.18
N ALA A 70 18.96 -1.05 -25.22
CA ALA A 70 17.60 -1.61 -25.07
C ALA A 70 17.58 -2.91 -24.27
N ALA A 71 18.60 -3.78 -24.42
CA ALA A 71 18.73 -4.99 -23.63
C ALA A 71 19.03 -4.69 -22.16
N LYS A 72 19.86 -3.67 -21.87
CA LYS A 72 20.18 -3.23 -20.51
C LYS A 72 18.96 -2.61 -19.81
N GLU A 73 18.22 -1.74 -20.49
CA GLU A 73 16.99 -1.12 -19.96
C GLU A 73 15.90 -2.16 -19.70
N LYS A 74 15.75 -3.15 -20.59
CA LYS A 74 14.82 -4.28 -20.39
C LYS A 74 15.22 -5.12 -19.18
N ALA A 75 16.52 -5.44 -19.03
CA ALA A 75 17.01 -6.20 -17.88
C ALA A 75 16.86 -5.44 -16.55
N GLU A 76 17.11 -4.13 -16.54
CA GLU A 76 16.91 -3.28 -15.35
C GLU A 76 15.43 -3.15 -14.98
N LYS A 77 14.53 -3.05 -15.96
CA LYS A 77 13.08 -3.03 -15.74
C LYS A 77 12.54 -4.38 -15.22
N GLU A 78 12.97 -5.49 -15.81
CA GLU A 78 12.60 -6.84 -15.34
C GLU A 78 13.16 -7.13 -13.93
N ALA A 79 14.37 -6.64 -13.61
CA ALA A 79 14.94 -6.73 -12.26
C ALA A 79 14.16 -5.87 -11.24
N ALA A 80 13.75 -4.66 -11.62
CA ALA A 80 12.95 -3.79 -10.75
C ALA A 80 11.55 -4.36 -10.51
N GLU A 81 10.91 -4.94 -11.53
CA GLU A 81 9.58 -5.55 -11.42
C GLU A 81 9.62 -6.83 -10.57
N LYS A 82 10.66 -7.66 -10.73
CA LYS A 82 10.88 -8.84 -9.88
C LYS A 82 11.16 -8.48 -8.42
N ALA A 83 11.93 -7.41 -8.17
CA ALA A 83 12.19 -6.92 -6.82
C ALA A 83 10.93 -6.31 -6.17
N ALA A 84 10.08 -5.63 -6.95
CA ALA A 84 8.80 -5.11 -6.47
C ALA A 84 7.81 -6.25 -6.13
N ALA A 85 7.73 -7.28 -6.98
CA ALA A 85 6.90 -8.46 -6.75
C ALA A 85 7.33 -9.25 -5.50
N GLU A 86 8.64 -9.43 -5.28
CA GLU A 86 9.14 -10.13 -4.08
C GLU A 86 8.88 -9.34 -2.79
N LYS A 87 8.98 -8.00 -2.84
CA LYS A 87 8.65 -7.14 -1.70
C LYS A 87 7.15 -7.20 -1.37
N ALA A 88 6.29 -7.15 -2.39
CA ALA A 88 4.83 -7.25 -2.21
C ALA A 88 4.43 -8.61 -1.62
N ALA A 89 5.04 -9.71 -2.09
CA ALA A 89 4.77 -11.05 -1.55
C ALA A 89 5.20 -11.20 -0.08
N LYS A 90 6.35 -10.65 0.30
CA LYS A 90 6.81 -10.66 1.71
C LYS A 90 5.93 -9.81 2.62
N GLU A 91 5.45 -8.66 2.13
CA GLU A 91 4.55 -7.79 2.90
C GLU A 91 3.15 -8.40 3.08
N GLN A 92 2.64 -9.08 2.05
CA GLN A 92 1.38 -9.83 2.14
C GLN A 92 1.49 -11.00 3.12
N ALA A 93 2.56 -11.79 3.07
CA ALA A 93 2.79 -12.90 4.01
C ALA A 93 2.93 -12.41 5.46
N ALA A 94 3.52 -11.24 5.69
CA ALA A 94 3.62 -10.64 7.02
C ALA A 94 2.26 -10.18 7.57
N ARG A 95 1.40 -9.60 6.72
CA ARG A 95 0.03 -9.19 7.09
C ARG A 95 -0.86 -10.40 7.39
N GLU A 96 -0.76 -11.47 6.59
CA GLU A 96 -1.51 -12.71 6.81
C GLU A 96 -1.07 -13.41 8.10
N ALA A 97 0.23 -13.39 8.43
CA ALA A 97 0.74 -13.92 9.69
C ALA A 97 0.30 -13.10 10.92
N GLN A 98 0.24 -11.77 10.80
CA GLN A 98 -0.28 -10.91 11.88
C GLN A 98 -1.79 -11.08 12.08
N ALA A 99 -2.58 -11.18 11.00
CA ALA A 99 -4.01 -11.42 11.08
C ALA A 99 -4.34 -12.81 11.68
N ALA A 100 -3.54 -13.83 11.39
CA ALA A 100 -3.67 -15.15 12.00
C ALA A 100 -3.36 -15.14 13.50
N ALA A 101 -2.29 -14.45 13.91
CA ALA A 101 -1.91 -14.32 15.33
C ALA A 101 -2.94 -13.52 16.15
N GLU A 102 -3.55 -12.48 15.56
CA GLU A 102 -4.60 -11.69 16.21
C GLU A 102 -5.91 -12.48 16.36
N LYS A 103 -6.24 -13.32 15.37
CA LYS A 103 -7.39 -14.26 15.44
C LYS A 103 -7.19 -15.32 16.52
N GLU A 104 -6.00 -15.92 16.61
CA GLU A 104 -5.68 -16.91 17.66
C GLU A 104 -5.67 -16.29 19.07
N ALA A 105 -5.20 -15.06 19.22
CA ALA A 105 -5.23 -14.35 20.50
C ALA A 105 -6.65 -13.98 20.95
N ALA A 106 -7.52 -13.57 20.01
CA ALA A 106 -8.93 -13.29 20.30
C ALA A 106 -9.72 -14.56 20.66
N GLU A 107 -9.41 -15.68 20.01
CA GLU A 107 -10.06 -16.98 20.27
C GLU A 107 -9.62 -17.59 21.61
N GLN A 108 -8.35 -17.41 22.00
CA GLN A 108 -7.87 -17.79 23.33
C GLN A 108 -8.46 -16.91 24.46
N ALA A 109 -8.59 -15.60 24.24
CA ALA A 109 -9.23 -14.70 25.20
C ALA A 109 -10.74 -14.99 25.38
N ALA A 110 -11.43 -15.37 24.29
CA ALA A 110 -12.82 -15.80 24.35
C ALA A 110 -12.98 -17.16 25.06
N ALA A 111 -12.08 -18.11 24.82
CA ALA A 111 -12.10 -19.41 25.49
C ALA A 111 -11.82 -19.32 27.00
N GLU A 112 -10.93 -18.42 27.41
CA GLU A 112 -10.60 -18.20 28.83
C GLU A 112 -11.75 -17.48 29.58
N ALA A 113 -12.47 -16.57 28.92
CA ALA A 113 -13.69 -15.94 29.45
C ALA A 113 -14.84 -16.94 29.63
N VAL A 114 -14.99 -17.91 28.71
CA VAL A 114 -16.02 -18.97 28.81
C VAL A 114 -15.70 -19.96 29.93
N ALA A 115 -14.42 -20.28 30.17
CA ALA A 115 -14.01 -21.18 31.25
C ALA A 115 -14.24 -20.59 32.64
N GLN A 116 -14.12 -19.26 32.79
CA GLN A 116 -14.32 -18.59 34.08
C GLN A 116 -15.80 -18.39 34.44
N ALA A 117 -16.71 -18.39 33.47
CA ALA A 117 -18.15 -18.30 33.67
C ALA A 117 -18.80 -19.61 34.16
N ALA A 118 -18.12 -20.75 34.07
CA ALA A 118 -18.70 -22.07 34.36
C ALA A 118 -18.83 -22.40 35.87
N THR A 119 -18.27 -21.58 36.77
CA THR A 119 -18.22 -21.90 38.22
C THR A 119 -19.26 -21.20 39.09
N THR A 120 -20.08 -20.29 38.54
CA THR A 120 -21.13 -19.60 39.31
C THR A 120 -22.32 -19.37 38.40
N GLN A 121 -23.42 -20.08 38.66
CA GLN A 121 -24.67 -19.76 37.96
C GLN A 121 -25.07 -18.31 38.27
N PRO A 122 -25.42 -17.50 37.27
CA PRO A 122 -25.87 -16.13 37.49
C PRO A 122 -27.14 -16.16 38.35
N VAL A 123 -27.12 -15.40 39.45
CA VAL A 123 -28.26 -15.29 40.37
C VAL A 123 -29.00 -14.00 40.06
N GLY A 124 -30.27 -14.11 39.68
CA GLY A 124 -31.13 -12.94 39.44
C GLY A 124 -32.38 -13.26 38.62
N GLN A 125 -33.13 -12.21 38.27
CA GLN A 125 -34.34 -12.37 37.46
C GLN A 125 -33.98 -12.88 36.06
N THR A 126 -34.68 -13.92 35.62
CA THR A 126 -34.40 -14.60 34.36
C THR A 126 -35.56 -14.49 33.37
N PHE A 127 -35.23 -14.27 32.11
CA PHE A 127 -36.16 -14.19 30.98
C PHE A 127 -35.74 -15.17 29.88
N ILE A 128 -36.73 -15.65 29.12
CA ILE A 128 -36.49 -16.32 27.85
C ILE A 128 -36.78 -15.32 26.74
N MET A 129 -35.78 -15.01 25.92
CA MET A 129 -35.83 -13.95 24.91
C MET A 129 -35.33 -14.47 23.56
N GLU A 130 -35.86 -13.92 22.48
CA GLU A 130 -35.29 -14.14 21.14
C GLU A 130 -33.98 -13.33 21.06
N SER A 131 -32.89 -14.00 20.75
CA SER A 131 -31.61 -13.37 20.53
C SER A 131 -31.27 -13.30 19.06
N THR A 132 -30.89 -12.10 18.63
CA THR A 132 -30.21 -11.82 17.37
C THR A 132 -28.78 -11.36 17.65
N ALA A 133 -28.01 -11.10 16.59
CA ALA A 133 -26.68 -10.54 16.70
C ALA A 133 -26.46 -9.41 15.69
N TYR A 134 -25.65 -8.43 16.08
CA TYR A 134 -25.18 -7.32 15.24
C TYR A 134 -23.67 -7.10 15.41
N SER A 135 -23.06 -6.42 14.45
CA SER A 135 -21.61 -6.18 14.46
C SER A 135 -21.22 -4.72 14.30
N SER A 136 -20.05 -4.37 14.83
CA SER A 136 -19.34 -3.12 14.51
C SER A 136 -18.40 -3.27 13.31
N ASP A 137 -18.54 -4.33 12.52
CA ASP A 137 -17.69 -4.57 11.35
C ASP A 137 -17.98 -3.53 10.26
N PRO A 138 -17.00 -2.72 9.81
CA PRO A 138 -17.20 -1.77 8.72
C PRO A 138 -17.60 -2.44 7.40
N ALA A 139 -17.31 -3.73 7.24
CA ALA A 139 -17.72 -4.52 6.08
C ALA A 139 -19.18 -5.02 6.16
N ASP A 140 -19.85 -4.85 7.30
CA ASP A 140 -21.28 -5.12 7.42
C ASP A 140 -22.08 -4.18 6.52
N ALA A 141 -23.15 -4.68 5.91
CA ALA A 141 -23.99 -3.95 4.97
C ALA A 141 -24.61 -2.68 5.59
N LEU A 142 -24.71 -2.63 6.92
CA LEU A 142 -25.23 -1.48 7.68
C LEU A 142 -24.14 -0.48 8.10
N GLY A 143 -22.87 -0.71 7.75
CA GLY A 143 -21.77 0.21 7.99
C GLY A 143 -21.18 0.19 9.40
N GLY A 144 -21.51 -0.84 10.21
CA GLY A 144 -20.81 -1.17 11.45
C GLY A 144 -20.71 -0.03 12.47
N GLY A 145 -21.84 0.39 13.05
CA GLY A 145 -21.85 1.39 14.12
C GLY A 145 -20.99 0.94 15.32
N THR A 146 -20.15 1.84 15.83
CA THR A 146 -19.20 1.54 16.93
C THR A 146 -19.61 2.13 18.27
N VAL A 147 -20.66 2.94 18.31
CA VAL A 147 -21.13 3.66 19.49
C VAL A 147 -22.58 3.29 19.77
N THR A 148 -22.86 2.80 20.97
CA THR A 148 -24.21 2.40 21.40
C THR A 148 -25.07 3.60 21.81
N ALA A 149 -26.37 3.37 22.04
CA ALA A 149 -27.30 4.39 22.55
C ALA A 149 -26.85 5.08 23.86
N THR A 150 -26.14 4.39 24.75
CA THR A 150 -25.57 4.98 25.98
C THR A 150 -24.21 5.65 25.78
N GLY A 151 -23.63 5.57 24.58
CA GLY A 151 -22.32 6.11 24.25
C GLY A 151 -21.15 5.15 24.53
N GLN A 152 -21.41 3.86 24.77
CA GLN A 152 -20.36 2.86 24.92
C GLN A 152 -19.64 2.65 23.58
N ASN A 153 -18.31 2.68 23.61
CA ASN A 153 -17.49 2.39 22.43
C ASN A 153 -17.22 0.88 22.35
N LEU A 154 -17.80 0.25 21.33
CA LEU A 154 -17.78 -1.19 21.06
C LEU A 154 -16.40 -1.73 20.69
N LEU A 155 -15.48 -0.87 20.21
CA LEU A 155 -14.10 -1.26 19.91
C LEU A 155 -13.25 -1.41 21.18
N THR A 156 -13.58 -0.65 22.23
CA THR A 156 -12.86 -0.70 23.52
C THR A 156 -13.55 -1.58 24.55
N ASN A 157 -14.88 -1.64 24.50
CA ASN A 157 -15.70 -2.47 25.36
C ASN A 157 -16.77 -3.15 24.51
N PRO A 158 -16.48 -4.33 23.94
CA PRO A 158 -17.37 -5.02 23.02
C PRO A 158 -18.55 -5.70 23.72
N MET A 159 -18.55 -5.78 25.06
CA MET A 159 -19.60 -6.48 25.82
C MET A 159 -20.83 -5.59 25.99
N ALA A 160 -21.59 -5.46 24.90
CA ALA A 160 -22.82 -4.70 24.78
C ALA A 160 -23.96 -5.58 24.28
N VAL A 161 -25.18 -5.25 24.70
CA VAL A 161 -26.42 -5.84 24.22
C VAL A 161 -27.44 -4.75 23.97
N ALA A 162 -28.13 -4.83 22.83
CA ALA A 162 -29.29 -4.00 22.55
C ALA A 162 -30.56 -4.63 23.12
N VAL A 163 -31.38 -3.81 23.80
CA VAL A 163 -32.60 -4.26 24.48
C VAL A 163 -33.78 -3.31 24.24
N ASP A 164 -34.97 -3.72 24.65
CA ASP A 164 -36.10 -2.81 24.86
C ASP A 164 -36.02 -2.20 26.29
N PRO A 165 -35.80 -0.88 26.43
CA PRO A 165 -35.71 -0.22 27.74
C PRO A 165 -36.96 -0.37 28.63
N ASN A 166 -38.12 -0.69 28.05
CA ASN A 166 -39.34 -0.94 28.83
C ASN A 166 -39.34 -2.32 29.51
N VAL A 167 -38.51 -3.25 29.04
CA VAL A 167 -38.38 -4.61 29.59
C VAL A 167 -37.10 -4.71 30.43
N ILE A 168 -35.97 -4.26 29.88
CA ILE A 168 -34.68 -4.22 30.55
C ILE A 168 -34.13 -2.80 30.46
N PRO A 169 -34.02 -2.05 31.57
CA PRO A 169 -33.46 -0.71 31.56
C PRO A 169 -32.02 -0.67 31.02
N LEU A 170 -31.66 0.44 30.36
CA LEU A 170 -30.28 0.65 29.94
C LEU A 170 -29.35 0.81 31.15
N GLY A 171 -28.13 0.29 31.03
CA GLY A 171 -27.13 0.22 32.09
C GLY A 171 -27.20 -1.05 32.94
N THR A 172 -28.24 -1.87 32.80
CA THR A 172 -28.34 -3.15 33.50
C THR A 172 -27.24 -4.12 33.07
N ARG A 173 -26.57 -4.73 34.05
CA ARG A 173 -25.67 -5.87 33.81
C ARG A 173 -26.50 -7.14 33.69
N LEU A 174 -26.20 -7.96 32.69
CA LEU A 174 -26.94 -9.18 32.42
C LEU A 174 -26.00 -10.26 31.89
N TYR A 175 -26.40 -11.50 32.10
CA TYR A 175 -25.76 -12.68 31.52
C TYR A 175 -26.67 -13.27 30.45
N VAL A 176 -26.14 -13.46 29.25
CA VAL A 176 -26.83 -14.13 28.14
C VAL A 176 -26.23 -15.51 27.95
N GLU A 177 -27.07 -16.54 28.03
CA GLU A 177 -26.67 -17.94 27.85
C GLU A 177 -25.97 -18.15 26.50
N GLY A 178 -24.73 -18.63 26.56
CA GLY A 178 -23.90 -18.90 25.37
C GLY A 178 -23.15 -17.69 24.81
N TYR A 179 -23.41 -16.47 25.29
CA TYR A 179 -22.68 -15.26 24.91
C TYR A 179 -21.77 -14.76 26.06
N GLY A 180 -22.31 -14.65 27.27
CA GLY A 180 -21.56 -14.20 28.45
C GLY A 180 -22.21 -13.02 29.16
N GLU A 181 -21.44 -12.38 30.04
CA GLU A 181 -21.86 -11.17 30.75
C GLU A 181 -21.70 -9.94 29.86
N ALA A 182 -22.71 -9.08 29.83
CA ALA A 182 -22.70 -7.84 29.08
C ALA A 182 -23.57 -6.75 29.74
N ILE A 183 -23.47 -5.53 29.19
CA ILE A 183 -24.26 -4.37 29.63
C ILE A 183 -25.35 -4.10 28.59
N ALA A 184 -26.57 -3.85 29.07
CA ALA A 184 -27.67 -3.31 28.26
C ALA A 184 -27.35 -1.84 27.90
N SER A 185 -26.55 -1.62 26.86
CA SER A 185 -26.02 -0.30 26.51
C SER A 185 -26.56 0.23 25.19
N ASP A 186 -27.34 -0.54 24.46
CA ASP A 186 -27.85 -0.16 23.14
C ASP A 186 -29.36 -0.37 22.98
N THR A 187 -29.91 0.21 21.92
CA THR A 187 -31.31 0.03 21.53
C THR A 187 -31.44 -0.11 20.02
N GLY A 188 -32.40 -0.91 19.56
CA GLY A 188 -32.72 -1.04 18.15
C GLY A 188 -34.17 -0.73 17.84
N GLY A 189 -34.45 -0.26 16.62
CA GLY A 189 -35.82 -0.08 16.13
C GLY A 189 -36.61 -1.39 16.08
N ALA A 190 -35.93 -2.49 15.72
CA ALA A 190 -36.51 -3.83 15.66
C ALA A 190 -36.45 -4.59 17.00
N ILE A 191 -35.70 -4.09 17.98
CA ILE A 191 -35.50 -4.74 19.28
C ILE A 191 -36.58 -4.22 20.24
N LYS A 192 -37.69 -4.95 20.32
CA LYS A 192 -38.89 -4.60 21.08
C LYS A 192 -39.44 -5.82 21.83
N GLY A 193 -39.87 -5.61 23.06
CA GLY A 193 -40.35 -6.68 23.94
C GLY A 193 -39.22 -7.64 24.36
N ASN A 194 -39.50 -8.95 24.31
CA ASN A 194 -38.57 -9.99 24.75
C ASN A 194 -37.56 -10.38 23.66
N ILE A 195 -36.87 -9.38 23.10
CA ILE A 195 -35.82 -9.54 22.09
C ILE A 195 -34.53 -8.91 22.62
N VAL A 196 -33.41 -9.59 22.41
CA VAL A 196 -32.07 -9.09 22.71
C VAL A 196 -31.18 -9.18 21.48
N ASP A 197 -30.35 -8.17 21.23
CA ASP A 197 -29.38 -8.19 20.15
C ASP A 197 -27.97 -8.19 20.74
N VAL A 198 -27.20 -9.26 20.56
CA VAL A 198 -25.84 -9.35 21.13
C VAL A 198 -24.82 -8.78 20.13
N HIS A 199 -23.87 -8.02 20.65
CA HIS A 199 -22.81 -7.45 19.82
C HIS A 199 -21.68 -8.45 19.56
N PHE A 200 -21.17 -8.48 18.33
CA PHE A 200 -19.90 -9.14 18.00
C PHE A 200 -18.99 -8.22 17.19
N SER A 201 -17.69 -8.50 17.22
CA SER A 201 -16.71 -7.69 16.49
C SER A 201 -16.76 -7.90 14.98
N THR A 202 -17.18 -9.08 14.52
CA THR A 202 -17.22 -9.42 13.08
C THR A 202 -18.58 -9.92 12.64
N TYR A 203 -18.91 -9.69 11.37
CA TYR A 203 -20.13 -10.20 10.77
C TYR A 203 -20.21 -11.74 10.79
N GLU A 204 -19.07 -12.43 10.62
CA GLU A 204 -19.02 -13.89 10.65
C GLU A 204 -19.50 -14.46 12.00
N GLN A 205 -19.13 -13.82 13.12
CA GLN A 205 -19.60 -14.21 14.44
C GLN A 205 -21.12 -14.05 14.58
N CYS A 206 -21.70 -12.98 14.02
CA CYS A 206 -23.16 -12.79 14.00
C CYS A 206 -23.86 -13.90 13.21
N ILE A 207 -23.29 -14.36 12.10
CA ILE A 207 -23.84 -15.46 11.30
C ILE A 207 -23.75 -16.79 12.05
N GLN A 208 -22.62 -17.06 12.72
CA GLN A 208 -22.46 -18.25 13.56
C GLN A 208 -23.42 -18.23 14.76
N TRP A 209 -23.72 -17.06 15.31
CA TRP A 209 -24.74 -16.88 16.33
C TRP A 209 -26.15 -17.13 15.77
N GLY A 210 -26.53 -16.46 14.68
CA GLY A 210 -27.87 -16.59 14.11
C GLY A 210 -28.99 -16.22 15.10
N ARG A 211 -30.25 -16.50 14.72
CA ARG A 211 -31.41 -16.24 15.58
C ARG A 211 -31.70 -17.46 16.44
N ARG A 212 -31.84 -17.26 17.76
CA ARG A 212 -32.06 -18.35 18.72
C ARG A 212 -32.79 -17.88 19.96
N GLN A 213 -33.43 -18.80 20.67
CA GLN A 213 -33.95 -18.52 22.02
C GLN A 213 -32.81 -18.66 23.02
N VAL A 214 -32.67 -17.66 23.89
CA VAL A 214 -31.66 -17.68 24.97
C VAL A 214 -32.29 -17.35 26.31
N LYS A 215 -31.65 -17.85 27.37
CA LYS A 215 -31.92 -17.42 28.73
C LYS A 215 -31.08 -16.19 29.05
N VAL A 216 -31.73 -15.13 29.52
CA VAL A 216 -31.09 -13.89 29.96
C VAL A 216 -31.33 -13.72 31.44
N THR A 217 -30.26 -13.56 32.22
CA THR A 217 -30.34 -13.35 33.67
C THR A 217 -29.82 -11.96 34.00
N ILE A 218 -30.63 -11.13 34.65
CA ILE A 218 -30.21 -9.83 35.18
C ILE A 218 -29.29 -10.05 36.37
N LEU A 219 -28.14 -9.38 36.38
CA LEU A 219 -27.16 -9.41 37.46
C LEU A 219 -27.33 -8.12 38.30
N GLU A 220 -27.59 -8.27 39.59
CA GLU A 220 -27.67 -7.15 40.55
C GLU A 220 -26.29 -6.53 40.85
#